data_AF-F0RII3-F1
#
_entry.id   AF-F0RII3-F1
#
_cell.length_a   1.000
_cell.length_b   1.000
_cell.length_c   1.000
_cell.angle_alpha   90.00
_cell.angle_beta   90.00
_cell.angle_gamma   90.00
#
_symmetry.space_group_name_H-M   'P 1'
#
loop_
_entity.id
_entity.type
_entity.pdbx_description
1 polymer ?
#
loop_
_entity_poly.entity_id
_entity_poly.type
_entity_poly.pdbx_seq_one_letter_code
_entity_poly.pdbx_strand_id
1 'polypeptide(L)'
;MKIITILLTILLSISANSQTENLELYLTEDSDTLFWKRYQDDDIKVFKLPELNTKSEFVFRSWNPGSLLEITKDNDSISGKIIYYVFEVWEDDYKADTFIKTYLLPKSISENLYEYISNSGIQKYRVISILKIGNKDLTE
;
A
#
# COMPACT_ATOMS: atom_id res chain seq x y z
N MET A 1 -52.55 -11.39 -29.16
CA MET A 1 -51.61 -10.29 -29.46
C MET A 1 -51.69 -9.14 -28.46
N LYS A 2 -52.85 -8.53 -28.18
CA LYS A 2 -52.97 -7.35 -27.29
C LYS A 2 -52.38 -7.52 -25.88
N ILE A 3 -52.53 -8.69 -25.25
CA ILE A 3 -52.03 -8.95 -23.89
C ILE A 3 -50.48 -8.96 -23.84
N ILE A 4 -49.84 -9.54 -24.85
CA ILE A 4 -48.37 -9.57 -24.97
C ILE A 4 -47.84 -8.15 -25.20
N THR A 5 -48.54 -7.34 -26.00
CA THR A 5 -48.19 -5.95 -26.25
C THR A 5 -48.29 -5.11 -24.96
N ILE A 6 -49.34 -5.31 -24.17
CA ILE A 6 -49.53 -4.63 -22.88
C ILE A 6 -48.44 -5.02 -21.88
N LEU A 7 -48.12 -6.31 -21.78
CA LEU A 7 -47.07 -6.80 -20.88
C LEU A 7 -45.69 -6.25 -21.26
N LEU A 8 -45.40 -6.15 -22.56
CA LEU A 8 -44.15 -5.59 -23.07
C LEU A 8 -44.05 -4.08 -22.78
N THR A 9 -45.15 -3.33 -22.91
CA THR A 9 -45.18 -1.90 -22.54
C THR A 9 -45.04 -1.66 -21.04
N ILE A 10 -45.52 -2.58 -20.19
CA ILE A 10 -45.33 -2.49 -18.74
C ILE A 10 -43.87 -2.80 -18.38
N LEU A 11 -43.26 -3.81 -19.00
CA LEU A 11 -41.84 -4.14 -18.76
C LEU A 11 -40.91 -3.00 -19.18
N LEU A 12 -41.20 -2.34 -20.30
CA LEU A 12 -40.41 -1.20 -20.82
C LEU A 12 -40.58 0.08 -19.99
N SER A 13 -41.69 0.25 -19.28
CA SER A 13 -41.89 1.43 -18.41
C SER A 13 -41.24 1.27 -17.03
N ILE A 14 -41.01 0.04 -16.56
CA ILE A 14 -40.26 -0.22 -15.33
C ILE A 14 -38.76 0.08 -15.51
N SER A 15 -38.19 -0.20 -16.69
CA SER A 15 -36.78 0.08 -16.99
C SER A 15 -36.48 1.55 -17.34
N ALA A 16 -37.49 2.35 -17.71
CA ALA A 16 -37.32 3.77 -18.03
C ALA A 16 -37.24 4.68 -16.79
N ASN A 17 -37.72 4.22 -15.62
CA ASN A 17 -37.72 4.97 -14.37
C ASN A 17 -36.58 4.62 -13.42
N SER A 18 -35.64 3.75 -13.80
CA SER A 18 -34.36 3.62 -13.08
C SER A 18 -33.35 4.64 -13.61
N GLN A 19 -33.75 5.91 -13.71
CA GLN A 19 -32.76 6.95 -13.53
C GLN A 19 -32.42 6.86 -12.05
N THR A 20 -31.32 6.18 -11.74
CA THR A 20 -30.64 6.35 -10.46
C THR A 20 -30.54 7.85 -10.30
N GLU A 21 -31.34 8.43 -9.40
CA GLU A 21 -31.09 9.81 -8.99
C GLU A 21 -29.60 9.85 -8.71
N ASN A 22 -28.91 10.75 -9.37
CA ASN A 22 -27.53 11.05 -9.08
C ASN A 22 -27.58 11.68 -7.68
N LEU A 23 -27.77 10.83 -6.67
CA LEU A 23 -27.46 11.11 -5.28
C LEU A 23 -25.96 11.28 -5.32
N GLU A 24 -25.54 12.50 -5.67
CA GLU A 24 -24.28 13.02 -5.21
C GLU A 24 -24.32 12.78 -3.71
N LEU A 25 -23.65 11.71 -3.28
CA LEU A 25 -23.45 11.43 -1.87
C LEU A 25 -22.57 12.55 -1.38
N TYR A 26 -23.21 13.64 -0.94
CA TYR A 26 -22.53 14.74 -0.31
C TYR A 26 -21.88 14.18 0.94
N LEU A 27 -20.55 14.14 0.92
CA LEU A 27 -19.80 13.74 2.08
C LEU A 27 -20.07 14.80 3.16
N THR A 28 -20.72 14.38 4.24
CA THR A 28 -20.96 15.18 5.44
C THR A 28 -19.81 15.03 6.42
N GLU A 29 -19.69 15.91 7.42
CA GLU A 29 -18.62 15.85 8.42
C GLU A 29 -18.52 14.48 9.12
N ASP A 30 -19.65 13.77 9.26
CA ASP A 30 -19.73 12.43 9.85
C ASP A 30 -19.43 11.29 8.87
N SER A 31 -19.10 11.60 7.61
CA SER A 31 -18.80 10.58 6.60
C SER A 31 -17.44 9.96 6.85
N ASP A 32 -17.38 8.64 7.04
CA ASP A 32 -16.13 7.87 7.16
C ASP A 32 -15.13 8.20 6.05
N THR A 33 -15.61 8.49 4.83
CA THR A 33 -14.76 8.86 3.70
C THR A 33 -14.09 10.23 3.89
N LEU A 34 -14.77 11.23 4.48
CA LEU A 34 -14.15 12.52 4.80
C LEU A 34 -13.21 12.40 6.00
N PHE A 35 -13.58 11.58 6.98
CA PHE A 35 -12.69 11.19 8.08
C PHE A 35 -11.38 10.63 7.51
N TRP A 36 -11.43 9.56 6.72
CA TRP A 36 -10.22 8.95 6.13
C TRP A 36 -9.47 9.86 5.17
N LYS A 37 -10.16 10.69 4.38
CA LYS A 37 -9.54 11.64 3.46
C LYS A 37 -8.70 12.69 4.19
N ARG A 38 -9.19 13.22 5.32
CA ARG A 38 -8.44 14.15 6.19
C ARG A 38 -7.10 13.57 6.62
N TYR A 39 -7.04 12.27 6.92
CA TYR A 39 -5.80 11.58 7.34
C TYR A 39 -4.92 11.08 6.18
N GLN A 40 -5.40 11.14 4.94
CA GLN A 40 -4.58 10.87 3.74
C GLN A 40 -3.90 12.13 3.23
N ASP A 41 -4.61 13.27 3.22
CA ASP A 41 -4.14 14.51 2.59
C ASP A 41 -3.08 15.26 3.45
N ASP A 42 -3.13 15.16 4.79
CA ASP A 42 -2.15 15.80 5.69
C ASP A 42 -0.84 15.00 5.83
N ASP A 43 -0.79 13.78 5.29
CA ASP A 43 0.24 12.80 5.59
C ASP A 43 0.92 12.26 4.34
N ILE A 44 1.91 13.00 3.84
CA ILE A 44 3.20 12.34 3.60
C ILE A 44 3.74 11.98 5.00
N LYS A 45 3.11 10.98 5.64
CA LYS A 45 3.47 10.49 6.96
C LYS A 45 4.90 10.01 6.87
N VAL A 46 5.82 10.66 7.59
CA VAL A 46 7.17 10.11 7.80
C VAL A 46 6.99 8.91 8.72
N PHE A 47 6.65 7.77 8.14
CA PHE A 47 6.51 6.52 8.87
C PHE A 47 7.86 6.22 9.54
N LYS A 48 7.81 5.86 10.84
CA LYS A 48 8.97 5.26 11.54
C LYS A 48 9.16 3.82 11.06
N LEU A 49 9.44 3.67 9.76
CA LEU A 49 9.74 2.39 9.16
C LEU A 49 10.98 1.80 9.83
N PRO A 50 11.13 0.46 9.81
CA PRO A 50 12.31 -0.19 10.34
C PRO A 50 13.57 0.46 9.77
N GLU A 51 14.54 0.78 10.63
CA GLU A 51 15.84 1.25 10.16
C GLU A 51 16.46 0.18 9.26
N LEU A 52 16.64 0.54 8.00
CA LEU A 52 17.14 -0.34 6.96
C LEU A 52 18.65 -0.40 7.06
N ASN A 53 19.21 -1.58 7.34
CA ASN A 53 20.66 -1.74 7.36
C ASN A 53 21.22 -1.56 5.93
N THR A 54 22.07 -0.56 5.73
CA THR A 54 22.66 -0.24 4.42
C THR A 54 24.10 -0.73 4.28
N LYS A 55 24.67 -1.36 5.32
CA LYS A 55 26.10 -1.69 5.36
C LYS A 55 26.45 -3.03 4.69
N SER A 56 25.46 -3.79 4.24
CA SER A 56 25.73 -5.11 3.68
C SER A 56 26.21 -5.08 2.24
N GLU A 57 27.06 -6.05 1.86
CA GLU A 57 27.60 -6.17 0.48
C GLU A 57 26.48 -6.27 -0.55
N PHE A 58 25.43 -7.00 -0.20
CA PHE A 58 24.22 -7.12 -0.99
C PHE A 58 23.00 -6.96 -0.09
N VAL A 59 22.04 -6.18 -0.58
CA VAL A 59 20.74 -6.02 0.04
C VAL A 59 19.67 -6.01 -1.05
N PHE A 60 18.71 -6.91 -0.93
CA PHE A 60 17.48 -6.88 -1.71
C PHE A 60 16.28 -6.67 -0.79
N ARG A 61 15.37 -5.81 -1.24
CA ARG A 61 14.15 -5.47 -0.53
C ARG A 61 12.96 -5.53 -1.47
N SER A 62 11.92 -6.22 -1.05
CA SER A 62 10.62 -6.18 -1.71
C SER A 62 9.57 -5.69 -0.72
N TRP A 63 8.93 -4.58 -1.06
CA TRP A 63 7.89 -3.96 -0.26
C TRP A 63 6.52 -4.44 -0.70
N ASN A 64 5.73 -4.87 0.27
CA ASN A 64 4.29 -5.07 0.11
C ASN A 64 3.57 -4.18 1.14
N PRO A 65 2.31 -3.80 0.93
CA PRO A 65 1.52 -3.14 1.96
C PRO A 65 1.55 -3.94 3.27
N GLY A 66 2.03 -3.33 4.36
CA GLY A 66 2.13 -3.96 5.69
C GLY A 66 3.27 -4.96 5.87
N SER A 67 4.14 -5.17 4.87
CA SER A 67 5.30 -6.05 5.02
C SER A 67 6.51 -5.71 4.14
N LEU A 68 7.68 -6.16 4.57
CA LEU A 68 8.96 -6.02 3.87
C LEU A 68 9.68 -7.36 3.90
N LEU A 69 10.02 -7.90 2.74
CA LEU A 69 11.01 -8.96 2.61
C LEU A 69 12.39 -8.31 2.45
N GLU A 70 13.35 -8.68 3.30
CA GLU A 70 14.75 -8.27 3.19
C GLU A 70 15.65 -9.51 3.10
N ILE A 71 16.48 -9.56 2.05
CA ILE A 71 17.56 -10.53 1.89
C ILE A 71 18.87 -9.76 1.89
N THR A 72 19.81 -10.17 2.75
CA THR A 72 21.14 -9.57 2.86
C THR A 72 22.21 -10.63 2.69
N LYS A 73 23.37 -10.22 2.16
CA LYS A 73 24.58 -11.01 2.18
C LYS A 73 25.74 -10.14 2.68
N ASP A 74 26.52 -10.73 3.58
CA ASP A 74 27.73 -10.17 4.18
C ASP A 74 28.79 -11.26 4.24
N ASN A 75 29.89 -11.11 3.49
CA ASN A 75 30.89 -12.16 3.29
C ASN A 75 30.21 -13.51 2.91
N ASP A 76 30.41 -14.55 3.71
CA ASP A 76 29.82 -15.89 3.51
C ASP A 76 28.47 -16.09 4.20
N SER A 77 27.89 -15.03 4.78
CA SER A 77 26.61 -15.09 5.48
C SER A 77 25.49 -14.53 4.62
N ILE A 78 24.48 -15.35 4.34
CA ILE A 78 23.21 -14.92 3.74
C ILE A 78 22.13 -14.97 4.80
N SER A 79 21.39 -13.88 4.98
CA SER A 79 20.28 -13.81 5.92
C SER A 79 19.04 -13.22 5.28
N GLY A 80 17.90 -13.79 5.62
CA GLY A 80 16.60 -13.33 5.16
C GLY A 80 15.67 -13.06 6.32
N LYS A 81 14.81 -12.05 6.19
CA LYS A 81 13.75 -11.77 7.16
C LYS A 81 12.53 -11.17 6.47
N ILE A 82 11.38 -11.40 7.08
CA ILE A 82 10.14 -10.70 6.77
C ILE A 82 9.82 -9.79 7.95
N ILE A 83 9.61 -8.52 7.68
CA ILE A 83 9.21 -7.53 8.67
C ILE A 83 7.77 -7.15 8.37
N TYR A 84 6.86 -7.43 9.29
CA TYR A 84 5.49 -6.96 9.26
C TYR A 84 5.38 -5.67 10.04
N TYR A 85 4.56 -4.74 9.55
CA TYR A 85 4.26 -3.50 10.24
C TYR A 85 2.77 -3.15 10.12
N VAL A 86 2.17 -2.70 11.22
CA VAL A 86 0.79 -2.24 11.28
C VAL A 86 0.77 -0.84 11.88
N PHE A 87 0.02 0.06 11.26
CA PHE A 87 -0.20 1.41 11.75
C PHE A 87 -1.46 1.40 12.60
N GLU A 88 -1.31 1.77 13.87
CA GLU A 88 -2.46 1.96 14.76
C GLU A 88 -2.74 3.46 14.87
N VAL A 89 -3.99 3.85 14.66
CA VAL A 89 -4.46 5.21 14.84
C VAL A 89 -5.48 5.16 15.98
N TRP A 90 -5.15 5.79 17.11
CA TRP A 90 -6.06 5.90 18.25
C TRP A 90 -6.90 7.18 18.10
N GLU A 91 -8.19 7.12 18.40
CA GLU A 91 -9.12 8.26 18.26
C GLU A 91 -8.79 9.41 19.24
N ASP A 92 -8.34 9.07 20.45
CA ASP A 92 -8.21 10.03 21.56
C ASP A 92 -6.82 10.69 21.66
N ASP A 93 -5.78 10.04 21.11
CA ASP A 93 -4.42 10.55 21.09
C ASP A 93 -3.85 10.26 19.69
N TYR A 94 -3.54 11.31 18.93
CA TYR A 94 -2.93 11.30 17.59
C TYR A 94 -1.53 10.62 17.53
N LYS A 95 -1.23 9.68 18.42
CA LYS A 95 -0.04 8.83 18.39
C LYS A 95 -0.29 7.69 17.42
N ALA A 96 0.10 7.91 16.18
CA ALA A 96 0.32 6.82 15.23
C ALA A 96 1.56 6.03 15.68
N ASP A 97 1.37 4.94 16.42
CA ASP A 97 2.46 3.99 16.67
C ASP A 97 2.53 2.95 15.55
N THR A 98 3.72 2.44 15.31
CA THR A 98 3.95 1.39 14.30
C THR A 98 4.33 0.11 15.01
N PHE A 99 3.41 -0.84 15.06
CA PHE A 99 3.73 -2.17 15.58
C PHE A 99 4.57 -2.92 14.56
N ILE A 100 5.78 -3.35 14.93
CA ILE A 100 6.71 -4.06 14.05
C ILE A 100 6.95 -5.47 14.57
N LYS A 101 6.81 -6.47 13.70
CA LYS A 101 7.15 -7.87 13.99
C LYS A 101 8.09 -8.42 12.93
N THR A 102 9.25 -8.92 13.38
CA THR A 102 10.25 -9.52 12.48
C THR A 102 10.21 -11.04 12.58
N TYR A 103 10.23 -11.70 11.43
CA TYR A 103 10.38 -13.13 11.29
C TYR A 103 11.66 -13.44 10.51
N LEU A 104 12.58 -14.17 11.14
CA LEU A 104 13.80 -14.62 10.46
C LEU A 104 13.47 -15.83 9.57
N LEU A 105 13.92 -15.76 8.32
CA LEU A 105 13.77 -16.87 7.40
C LEU A 105 14.79 -17.96 7.72
N PRO A 106 14.44 -19.24 7.53
CA PRO A 106 15.40 -20.33 7.54
C PRO A 106 16.57 -20.05 6.57
N LYS A 107 17.76 -20.49 6.94
CA LYS A 107 18.98 -20.28 6.15
C LYS A 107 18.83 -20.77 4.71
N SER A 108 18.33 -22.00 4.53
CA SER A 108 18.12 -22.59 3.20
C SER A 108 17.18 -21.78 2.31
N ILE A 109 16.10 -21.22 2.89
CA ILE A 109 15.17 -20.35 2.16
C ILE A 109 15.87 -19.04 1.77
N SER A 110 16.64 -18.47 2.68
CA SER A 110 17.38 -17.23 2.45
C SER A 110 18.41 -17.39 1.33
N GLU A 111 19.15 -18.50 1.33
CA GLU A 111 20.13 -18.85 0.29
C GLU A 111 19.46 -19.05 -1.08
N ASN A 112 18.37 -19.82 -1.13
CA ASN A 112 17.62 -20.04 -2.36
C ASN A 112 17.08 -18.73 -2.95
N LEU A 113 16.55 -17.84 -2.11
CA LEU A 113 16.06 -16.53 -2.54
C LEU A 113 17.20 -15.64 -3.05
N TYR A 114 18.32 -15.60 -2.33
CA TYR A 114 19.51 -14.87 -2.76
C TYR A 114 20.00 -15.33 -4.14
N GLU A 115 20.09 -16.65 -4.35
CA GLU A 115 20.52 -17.23 -5.63
C GLU A 115 19.54 -16.87 -6.75
N TYR A 116 18.24 -17.04 -6.50
CA TYR A 116 17.19 -16.66 -7.45
C TYR A 116 17.28 -15.18 -7.83
N ILE A 117 17.39 -14.28 -6.86
CA ILE A 117 17.49 -12.83 -7.08
C ILE A 117 18.76 -12.50 -7.86
N SER A 118 19.89 -13.11 -7.51
CA SER A 118 21.17 -12.90 -8.19
C SER A 118 21.14 -13.35 -9.64
N ASN A 119 20.51 -14.50 -9.91
CA ASN A 119 20.41 -15.08 -11.25
C ASN A 119 19.31 -14.40 -12.10
N SER A 120 18.31 -13.78 -11.48
CA SER A 120 17.22 -13.10 -12.19
C SER A 120 17.66 -11.87 -12.99
N GLY A 121 18.83 -11.30 -12.68
CA GLY A 121 19.29 -10.05 -13.26
C GLY A 121 18.49 -8.82 -12.79
N ILE A 122 17.57 -8.96 -11.83
CA ILE A 122 16.75 -7.85 -11.31
C ILE A 122 17.60 -6.71 -10.73
N GLN A 123 18.81 -7.04 -10.27
CA GLN A 123 19.81 -6.09 -9.77
C GLN A 123 20.29 -5.08 -10.84
N LYS A 124 20.11 -5.38 -12.14
CA LYS A 124 20.43 -4.45 -13.24
C LYS A 124 19.44 -3.29 -13.34
N TYR A 125 18.24 -3.43 -12.76
CA TYR A 125 17.23 -2.39 -12.74
C TYR A 125 17.36 -1.56 -11.45
N ARG A 126 18.22 -0.54 -11.48
CA ARG A 126 18.24 0.48 -10.42
C ARG A 126 17.01 1.38 -10.59
N VAL A 127 15.88 1.01 -10.01
CA VAL A 127 14.72 1.92 -9.92
C VAL A 127 15.00 2.94 -8.83
N ILE A 128 15.51 4.11 -9.25
CA ILE A 128 15.61 5.29 -8.40
C ILE A 128 14.23 5.95 -8.40
N SER A 129 13.30 5.47 -7.57
CA SER A 129 12.10 6.24 -7.26
C SER A 129 12.45 7.28 -6.20
N ILE A 130 13.08 8.38 -6.63
CA ILE A 130 13.11 9.61 -5.84
C ILE A 130 11.71 10.21 -5.96
N LEU A 131 10.89 10.04 -4.92
CA LEU A 131 9.74 10.92 -4.70
C LEU A 131 10.31 12.31 -4.41
N LYS A 132 10.49 13.10 -5.46
CA LYS A 132 10.82 14.52 -5.37
C LYS A 132 9.53 15.24 -4.98
N ILE A 133 9.20 15.20 -3.68
CA ILE A 133 8.11 15.98 -3.15
C ILE A 133 8.61 17.42 -3.03
N GLY A 134 8.16 18.25 -3.97
CA GLY A 134 7.99 19.70 -3.88
C GLY A 134 9.10 20.50 -3.20
N ASN A 135 9.92 21.17 -4.01
CA ASN A 135 10.61 22.38 -3.60
C ASN A 135 9.56 23.37 -3.05
N LYS A 136 9.73 23.77 -1.79
CA LYS A 136 9.41 25.13 -1.39
C LYS A 136 10.72 25.75 -0.93
N ASP A 137 11.32 26.49 -1.84
CA ASP A 137 12.47 27.34 -1.58
C ASP A 137 12.11 28.33 -0.45
N LEU A 138 13.00 28.38 0.54
CA LEU A 138 13.08 29.48 1.50
C LEU A 138 13.80 30.65 0.81
N THR A 139 13.06 31.68 0.43
CA THR A 139 13.47 33.07 0.18
C THR A 139 12.19 33.91 0.25
N GLU A 140 12.00 34.96 1.05
CA GLU A 140 12.85 35.84 1.86
C GLU A 140 12.18 36.10 3.23
#